data_AF-A0A661BP51-F1
#
_entry.id   AF-A0A661BP51-F1
#
_cell.length_a   1.000
_cell.length_b   1.000
_cell.length_c   1.000
_cell.angle_alpha   90.00
_cell.angle_beta   90.00
_cell.angle_gamma   90.00
#
_symmetry.space_group_name_H-M   'P 1'
#
loop_
_entity.id
_entity.type
_entity.pdbx_description
1 polymer ?
#
loop_
_entity_poly.entity_id
_entity_poly.type
_entity_poly.pdbx_seq_one_letter_code
_entity_poly.pdbx_strand_id
1 'polypeptide(L)'
;MRFEQVRDILDHAREFHKCLGEFYQNLVEYEEETRIKMLLEYLGRHEKFLEQGIANFEESASEKVLDTWFQFTQDKATLKLPSGNNIKSNMSVEDVIHMGLELDDCLIKLYKDAAEDSEVLEVKEVFNNLLKMEQEEEHHLVRAALDSWDI
;
A
#
# COMPACT_ATOMS: atom_id res chain seq x y z
N MET A 1 5.37 -4.24 23.64
CA MET A 1 4.27 -4.88 22.89
C MET A 1 3.27 -3.80 22.53
N ARG A 2 2.91 -3.67 21.26
CA ARG A 2 1.88 -2.74 20.80
C ARG A 2 0.65 -3.58 20.47
N PHE A 3 -0.49 -3.20 21.02
CA PHE A 3 -1.78 -3.82 20.70
C PHE A 3 -2.54 -2.81 19.86
N GLU A 4 -3.01 -3.23 18.70
CA GLU A 4 -3.81 -2.41 17.80
C GLU A 4 -5.06 -3.21 17.44
N GLN A 5 -6.18 -2.53 17.28
CA GLN A 5 -7.37 -3.17 16.77
C GLN A 5 -7.26 -3.34 15.26
N VAL A 6 -8.02 -4.28 14.70
CA VAL A 6 -8.13 -4.45 13.23
C VAL A 6 -8.50 -3.13 12.56
N ARG A 7 -9.43 -2.35 13.13
CA ARG A 7 -9.78 -1.02 12.64
C ARG A 7 -8.58 -0.07 12.55
N ASP A 8 -7.71 -0.05 13.56
CA ASP A 8 -6.58 0.88 13.59
C ASP A 8 -5.58 0.54 12.49
N ILE A 9 -5.37 -0.75 12.23
CA ILE A 9 -4.46 -1.23 11.18
C ILE A 9 -5.00 -0.86 9.80
N LEU A 10 -6.30 -1.06 9.59
CA LEU A 10 -6.97 -0.76 8.33
C LEU A 10 -7.05 0.74 8.08
N ASP A 11 -7.35 1.54 9.09
CA ASP A 11 -7.34 3.00 9.00
C ASP A 11 -5.96 3.52 8.62
N HIS A 12 -4.88 3.00 9.24
CA HIS A 12 -3.51 3.36 8.87
C HIS A 12 -3.16 2.94 7.44
N ALA A 13 -3.53 1.73 7.02
CA ALA A 13 -3.29 1.26 5.66
C ALA A 13 -4.07 2.08 4.62
N ARG A 14 -5.33 2.44 4.91
CA ARG A 14 -6.15 3.29 4.05
C ARG A 14 -5.58 4.69 3.89
N GLU A 15 -5.19 5.33 5.00
CA GLU A 15 -4.54 6.64 4.95
C GLU A 15 -3.21 6.58 4.19
N PHE A 16 -2.48 5.49 4.35
CA PHE A 16 -1.24 5.25 3.63
C PHE A 16 -1.44 5.21 2.10
N HIS A 17 -2.33 4.34 1.61
CA HIS A 17 -2.66 4.23 0.19
C HIS A 17 -3.15 5.55 -0.38
N LYS A 18 -4.01 6.27 0.35
CA LYS A 18 -4.47 7.59 -0.08
C LYS A 18 -3.32 8.57 -0.29
N CYS A 19 -2.41 8.69 0.67
CA CYS A 19 -1.25 9.58 0.55
C CYS A 19 -0.31 9.17 -0.59
N LEU A 20 -0.11 7.86 -0.81
CA LEU A 20 0.74 7.36 -1.89
C LEU A 20 0.11 7.61 -3.27
N GLY A 21 -1.21 7.44 -3.39
CA GLY A 21 -1.95 7.78 -4.60
C GLY A 21 -1.89 9.28 -4.94
N GLU A 22 -2.06 10.15 -3.94
CA GLU A 22 -1.89 11.60 -4.09
C GLU A 22 -0.46 11.97 -4.50
N PHE A 23 0.54 11.28 -3.95
CA PHE A 23 1.94 11.47 -4.29
C PHE A 23 2.22 11.17 -5.76
N TYR A 24 1.80 10.01 -6.27
CA TYR A 24 1.99 9.66 -7.69
C TYR A 24 1.29 10.65 -8.62
N GLN A 25 0.08 11.09 -8.28
CA GLN A 25 -0.66 12.09 -9.08
C GLN A 25 0.08 13.42 -9.16
N ASN A 26 0.67 13.90 -8.06
CA ASN A 26 1.45 15.12 -8.07
C ASN A 26 2.68 15.00 -8.99
N LEU A 27 3.32 13.83 -9.06
CA LEU A 27 4.49 13.62 -9.92
C LEU A 27 4.17 13.63 -11.41
N VAL A 28 2.96 13.19 -11.79
CA VAL A 28 2.48 13.28 -13.19
C VAL A 28 2.55 14.71 -13.72
N GLU A 29 2.35 15.72 -12.86
CA GLU A 29 2.40 17.14 -13.25
C GLU A 29 3.80 17.64 -13.62
N TYR A 30 4.84 17.04 -13.03
CA TYR A 30 6.25 17.45 -13.22
C TYR A 30 6.99 16.60 -14.24
N GLU A 31 6.40 15.48 -14.65
CA GLU A 31 7.00 14.60 -15.63
C GLU A 31 6.79 15.13 -17.06
N GLU A 32 7.70 14.86 -17.98
CA GLU A 32 7.53 15.18 -19.41
C GLU A 32 7.41 13.92 -20.26
N GLU A 33 7.99 12.81 -19.82
CA GLU A 33 7.95 11.56 -20.54
C GLU A 33 6.56 10.88 -20.44
N THR A 34 5.88 10.77 -21.58
CA THR A 34 4.54 10.17 -21.67
C THR A 34 4.45 8.77 -21.07
N ARG A 35 5.50 7.96 -21.22
CA ARG A 35 5.52 6.58 -20.69
C ARG A 35 5.53 6.58 -19.17
N ILE A 36 6.36 7.43 -18.57
CA ILE A 36 6.46 7.57 -17.12
C ILE A 36 5.15 8.12 -16.56
N LYS A 37 4.52 9.10 -17.23
CA LYS A 37 3.17 9.58 -16.84
C LYS A 37 2.16 8.46 -16.77
N MET A 38 2.11 7.61 -17.80
CA MET A 38 1.18 6.47 -17.82
C MET A 38 1.42 5.50 -16.66
N LEU A 39 2.69 5.28 -16.29
CA LEU A 39 3.07 4.45 -15.15
C LEU A 39 2.62 5.09 -13.83
N LEU A 40 2.94 6.36 -13.59
CA LEU A 40 2.55 7.11 -12.38
C LEU A 40 1.02 7.19 -12.23
N GLU A 41 0.30 7.44 -13.33
CA GLU A 41 -1.16 7.43 -13.33
C GLU A 41 -1.74 6.03 -13.02
N TYR A 42 -1.08 4.97 -13.51
CA TYR A 42 -1.47 3.60 -13.21
C TYR A 42 -1.28 3.29 -11.72
N LEU A 43 -0.12 3.62 -11.16
CA LEU A 43 0.17 3.48 -9.73
C LEU A 43 -0.84 4.25 -8.88
N GLY A 44 -1.09 5.52 -9.20
CA GLY A 44 -2.09 6.31 -8.47
C GLY A 44 -3.51 5.75 -8.53
N ARG A 45 -3.89 5.04 -9.62
CA ARG A 45 -5.17 4.32 -9.68
C ARG A 45 -5.16 3.04 -8.85
N HIS A 46 -4.03 2.33 -8.80
CA HIS A 46 -3.86 1.13 -7.99
C HIS A 46 -4.04 1.45 -6.50
N GLU A 47 -3.35 2.48 -6.01
CA GLU A 47 -3.48 2.94 -4.62
C GLU A 47 -4.92 3.27 -4.23
N LYS A 48 -5.64 3.96 -5.12
CA LYS A 48 -7.04 4.31 -4.89
C LYS A 48 -7.96 3.07 -4.88
N PHE A 49 -7.62 2.05 -5.66
CA PHE A 49 -8.36 0.79 -5.66
C PHE A 49 -8.19 0.05 -4.32
N LEU A 50 -6.96 0.04 -3.77
CA LEU A 50 -6.68 -0.52 -2.45
C LEU A 50 -7.37 0.27 -1.32
N GLU A 51 -7.28 1.60 -1.35
CA GLU A 51 -7.99 2.48 -0.41
C GLU A 51 -9.50 2.14 -0.36
N GLN A 52 -10.13 2.03 -1.54
CA GLN A 52 -11.55 1.71 -1.64
C GLN A 52 -11.85 0.27 -1.20
N GLY A 53 -10.95 -0.68 -1.49
CA GLY A 53 -11.06 -2.06 -1.04
C GLY A 53 -11.12 -2.16 0.49
N ILE A 54 -10.24 -1.43 1.17
CA ILE A 54 -10.23 -1.34 2.64
C ILE A 54 -11.51 -0.69 3.15
N ALA A 55 -11.91 0.46 2.60
CA ALA A 55 -13.13 1.16 3.03
C ALA A 55 -14.38 0.27 2.89
N ASN A 56 -14.51 -0.46 1.78
CA ASN A 56 -15.62 -1.38 1.57
C ASN A 56 -15.64 -2.54 2.58
N PHE A 57 -14.46 -3.01 3.00
CA PHE A 57 -14.38 -4.01 4.06
C PHE A 57 -14.83 -3.44 5.40
N GLU A 58 -14.34 -2.27 5.78
CA GLU A 58 -14.74 -1.61 7.04
C GLU A 58 -16.25 -1.40 7.12
N GLU A 59 -16.90 -1.05 6.01
CA GLU A 59 -18.36 -0.89 5.94
C GLU A 59 -19.13 -2.21 6.05
N SER A 60 -18.56 -3.33 5.59
CA SER A 60 -19.23 -4.64 5.57
C SER A 60 -18.85 -5.56 6.74
N ALA A 61 -17.76 -5.26 7.44
CA ALA A 61 -17.28 -5.99 8.59
C ALA A 61 -18.19 -5.78 9.81
N SER A 62 -18.34 -6.82 10.64
CA SER A 62 -19.00 -6.65 11.93
C SER A 62 -18.11 -5.86 12.90
N GLU A 63 -18.71 -5.09 13.81
CA GLU A 63 -17.95 -4.38 14.86
C GLU A 63 -17.05 -5.32 15.67
N LYS A 64 -17.51 -6.55 15.92
CA LYS A 64 -16.72 -7.59 16.62
C LYS A 64 -15.42 -7.92 15.87
N VAL A 65 -15.45 -7.92 14.55
CA VAL A 65 -14.28 -8.15 13.70
C VAL A 65 -13.33 -6.95 13.80
N LEU A 66 -13.86 -5.74 13.65
CA LEU A 66 -13.08 -4.49 13.70
C LEU A 66 -12.45 -4.22 15.08
N ASP A 67 -13.12 -4.65 16.16
CA ASP A 67 -12.67 -4.51 17.56
C ASP A 67 -11.74 -5.64 18.02
N THR A 68 -11.42 -6.59 17.14
CA THR A 68 -10.49 -7.67 17.47
C THR A 68 -9.09 -7.09 17.68
N TRP A 69 -8.48 -7.41 18.81
CA TRP A 69 -7.15 -6.95 19.17
C TRP A 69 -6.08 -7.84 18.55
N PHE A 70 -5.13 -7.22 17.87
CA PHE A 70 -3.91 -7.86 17.37
C PHE A 70 -2.72 -7.54 18.26
N GLN A 71 -1.89 -8.54 18.49
CA GLN A 71 -0.61 -8.37 19.17
C GLN A 71 0.50 -8.16 18.14
N PHE A 72 0.92 -6.92 17.93
CA PHE A 72 2.10 -6.64 17.11
C PHE A 72 3.39 -6.82 17.93
N THR A 73 4.31 -7.62 17.39
CA THR A 73 5.71 -7.61 17.83
C THR A 73 6.34 -6.31 17.34
N GLN A 74 7.11 -5.63 18.19
CA GLN A 74 7.56 -4.24 17.98
C GLN A 74 8.40 -3.99 16.72
N ASP A 75 8.89 -5.04 16.05
CA ASP A 75 9.62 -4.98 14.77
C ASP A 75 8.72 -5.00 13.52
N LYS A 76 7.43 -5.31 13.67
CA LYS A 76 6.49 -5.44 12.55
C LYS A 76 5.71 -4.14 12.39
N ALA A 77 6.05 -3.42 11.32
CA ALA A 77 5.28 -2.35 10.70
C ALA A 77 4.91 -1.16 11.60
N THR A 78 5.81 -0.18 11.67
CA THR A 78 5.28 1.18 11.53
C THR A 78 5.23 1.43 10.03
N LEU A 79 4.05 1.37 9.41
CA LEU A 79 3.84 1.97 8.10
C LEU A 79 4.13 3.46 8.27
N LYS A 80 5.39 3.83 8.06
CA LYS A 80 5.79 5.23 8.07
C LYS A 80 5.69 5.66 6.64
N LEU A 81 4.67 6.48 6.37
CA LEU A 81 4.72 7.35 5.21
C LEU A 81 6.10 8.02 5.18
N PRO A 82 6.75 8.10 4.01
CA PRO A 82 7.82 9.07 3.83
C PRO A 82 7.27 10.39 4.34
N SER A 83 7.90 10.96 5.37
CA SER A 83 7.42 12.23 5.93
C SER A 83 7.31 13.23 4.78
N GLY A 84 6.32 14.14 4.75
CA GLY A 84 6.22 15.13 3.66
C GLY A 84 7.50 15.94 3.42
N ASN A 85 8.42 15.96 4.40
CA ASN A 85 9.78 16.50 4.31
C ASN A 85 10.81 15.63 3.54
N ASN A 86 10.53 14.35 3.29
CA ASN A 86 11.36 13.45 2.51
C ASN A 86 11.10 13.57 1.01
N ILE A 87 9.98 14.17 0.60
CA ILE A 87 9.74 14.56 -0.79
C ILE A 87 10.70 15.72 -1.09
N LYS A 88 11.93 15.38 -1.46
CA LYS A 88 12.87 16.36 -1.97
C LYS A 88 12.31 16.86 -3.30
N SER A 89 12.42 18.15 -3.56
CA SER A 89 12.02 18.76 -4.84
C SER A 89 12.86 18.27 -6.04
N ASN A 90 13.65 17.20 -5.89
CA ASN A 90 14.55 16.63 -6.88
C ASN A 90 14.55 15.09 -6.92
N MET A 91 13.57 14.42 -6.32
CA MET A 91 13.46 12.96 -6.45
C MET A 91 13.29 12.61 -7.92
N SER A 92 14.10 11.68 -8.42
CA SER A 92 13.91 11.13 -9.76
C SER A 92 12.76 10.13 -9.76
N VAL A 93 12.24 9.84 -10.95
CA VAL A 93 11.20 8.81 -11.15
C VAL A 93 11.66 7.45 -10.64
N GLU A 94 12.93 7.10 -10.85
CA GLU A 94 13.52 5.84 -10.38
C GLU A 94 13.54 5.77 -8.85
N ASP A 95 13.87 6.88 -8.17
CA ASP A 95 13.82 6.97 -6.70
C ASP A 95 12.39 6.78 -6.18
N VAL A 96 11.40 7.29 -6.92
CA VAL A 96 9.98 7.15 -6.58
C VAL A 96 9.50 5.73 -6.76
N ILE A 97 9.84 5.09 -7.88
CA ILE A 97 9.47 3.68 -8.13
C ILE A 97 10.11 2.79 -7.07
N HIS A 98 11.40 3.03 -6.75
CA HIS A 98 12.08 2.27 -5.71
C HIS A 98 11.45 2.46 -4.34
N MET A 99 11.09 3.71 -3.99
CA MET A 99 10.36 4.01 -2.76
C MET A 99 9.00 3.32 -2.72
N GLY A 100 8.25 3.32 -3.82
CA GLY A 100 6.99 2.58 -3.95
C GLY A 100 7.17 1.09 -3.66
N LEU A 101 8.13 0.44 -4.33
CA LEU A 101 8.44 -0.98 -4.13
C LEU A 101 8.85 -1.31 -2.68
N GLU A 102 9.69 -0.48 -2.04
CA GLU A 102 10.08 -0.67 -0.64
C GLU A 102 8.86 -0.55 0.31
N LEU A 103 7.90 0.29 -0.04
CA LEU A 103 6.68 0.49 0.71
C LEU A 103 5.70 -0.67 0.52
N ASP A 104 5.55 -1.16 -0.71
CA ASP A 104 4.73 -2.32 -1.05
C ASP A 104 5.24 -3.57 -0.30
N ASP A 105 6.56 -3.77 -0.24
CA ASP A 105 7.19 -4.84 0.56
C ASP A 105 6.81 -4.76 2.05
N CYS A 106 6.71 -3.54 2.59
CA CYS A 106 6.27 -3.34 3.97
C CYS A 106 4.79 -3.70 4.16
N LEU A 107 3.93 -3.35 3.20
CA LEU A 107 2.50 -3.65 3.21
C LEU A 107 2.23 -5.14 3.03
N ILE A 108 2.89 -5.79 2.08
CA ILE A 108 2.87 -7.25 1.87
C ILE A 108 3.20 -7.98 3.17
N LYS A 109 4.27 -7.55 3.85
CA LYS A 109 4.67 -8.15 5.13
C LYS A 109 3.61 -7.93 6.21
N LEU A 110 3.08 -6.70 6.32
CA LEU A 110 2.02 -6.36 7.28
C LEU A 110 0.77 -7.22 7.06
N TYR A 111 0.28 -7.31 5.83
CA TYR A 111 -0.94 -8.05 5.50
C TYR A 111 -0.75 -9.55 5.71
N LYS A 112 0.41 -10.09 5.32
CA LYS A 112 0.74 -11.49 5.58
C LYS A 112 0.77 -11.80 7.08
N ASP A 113 1.46 -10.97 7.86
CA ASP A 113 1.55 -11.13 9.31
C ASP A 113 0.16 -11.04 9.96
N ALA A 114 -0.68 -10.06 9.55
CA ALA A 114 -2.03 -9.91 10.06
C ALA A 114 -2.96 -11.08 9.67
N ALA A 115 -2.80 -11.66 8.47
CA ALA A 115 -3.55 -12.84 8.06
C ALA A 115 -3.12 -14.10 8.84
N GLU A 116 -1.82 -14.27 9.11
CA GLU A 116 -1.27 -15.41 9.85
C GLU A 116 -1.65 -15.35 11.34
N ASP A 117 -1.56 -14.18 11.96
CA ASP A 117 -1.82 -13.97 13.40
C ASP A 117 -3.31 -13.89 13.75
N SER A 118 -4.20 -13.76 12.76
CA SER A 118 -5.64 -13.74 12.99
C SER A 118 -6.16 -15.11 13.45
N GLU A 119 -7.15 -15.14 14.34
CA GLU A 119 -7.97 -16.33 14.60
C GLU A 119 -9.35 -16.24 13.92
N VAL A 120 -9.71 -15.06 13.41
CA VAL A 120 -11.01 -14.76 12.81
C VAL A 120 -10.95 -14.91 11.31
N LEU A 121 -11.80 -15.77 10.74
CA LEU A 121 -11.77 -16.11 9.31
C LEU A 121 -12.03 -14.89 8.43
N GLU A 122 -13.01 -14.05 8.78
CA GLU A 122 -13.31 -12.85 7.98
C GLU A 122 -12.11 -11.89 7.90
N VAL A 123 -11.36 -11.75 9.00
CA VAL A 123 -10.13 -10.93 9.04
C VAL A 123 -9.05 -11.53 8.15
N LYS A 124 -8.88 -12.87 8.17
CA LYS A 124 -7.92 -13.56 7.31
C LYS A 124 -8.20 -13.34 5.84
N GLU A 125 -9.45 -13.49 5.44
CA GLU A 125 -9.84 -13.37 4.04
C GLU A 125 -9.51 -11.98 3.50
N VAL A 126 -9.71 -10.94 4.31
CA VAL A 126 -9.45 -9.56 3.91
C VAL A 126 -7.97 -9.28 3.76
N PHE A 127 -7.16 -9.62 4.76
CA PHE A 127 -5.72 -9.42 4.66
C PHE A 127 -5.10 -10.28 3.55
N ASN A 128 -5.63 -11.49 3.29
CA ASN A 128 -5.21 -12.28 2.13
C ASN A 128 -5.63 -11.66 0.80
N ASN A 129 -6.82 -11.03 0.72
CA ASN A 129 -7.26 -10.33 -0.48
C ASN A 129 -6.38 -9.11 -0.74
N LEU A 130 -6.08 -8.30 0.28
CA LEU A 130 -5.16 -7.17 0.17
C LEU A 130 -3.76 -7.62 -0.24
N LEU A 131 -3.22 -8.65 0.43
CA LEU A 131 -1.94 -9.26 0.07
C LEU A 131 -1.89 -9.71 -1.40
N LYS A 132 -2.97 -10.31 -1.89
CA LYS A 132 -3.05 -10.75 -3.28
C LYS A 132 -3.05 -9.57 -4.25
N MET A 133 -3.76 -8.49 -3.92
CA MET A 133 -3.81 -7.28 -4.75
C MET A 133 -2.43 -6.62 -4.85
N GLU A 134 -1.69 -6.52 -3.75
CA GLU A 134 -0.31 -6.00 -3.72
C GLU A 134 0.64 -6.84 -4.59
N GLN A 135 0.58 -8.18 -4.46
CA GLN A 135 1.44 -9.08 -5.22
C GLN A 135 1.15 -9.08 -6.73
N GLU A 136 -0.10 -8.84 -7.12
CA GLU A 136 -0.46 -8.67 -8.53
C GLU A 136 0.16 -7.38 -9.11
N GLU A 137 0.27 -6.31 -8.32
CA GLU A 137 0.88 -5.04 -8.73
C GLU A 137 2.39 -5.15 -8.95
N GLU A 138 3.12 -5.83 -8.05
CA GLU A 138 4.57 -6.03 -8.18
C GLU A 138 4.93 -6.66 -9.55
N HIS A 139 4.13 -7.63 -9.99
CA HIS A 139 4.30 -8.25 -11.31
C HIS A 139 4.04 -7.29 -12.47
N HIS A 140 3.11 -6.34 -12.30
CA HIS A 140 2.83 -5.30 -13.29
C HIS A 140 3.93 -4.24 -13.33
N LEU A 141 4.44 -3.81 -12.17
CA LEU A 141 5.57 -2.91 -12.03
C LEU A 141 6.85 -3.47 -12.67
N VAL A 142 7.19 -4.72 -12.37
CA VAL A 142 8.35 -5.40 -12.96
C VAL A 142 8.23 -5.49 -14.48
N ARG A 143 7.03 -5.80 -15.01
CA ARG A 143 6.80 -5.82 -16.46
C ARG A 143 6.91 -4.43 -17.08
N ALA A 144 6.28 -3.42 -16.48
CA ALA A 144 6.32 -2.05 -16.96
C ALA A 144 7.75 -1.48 -16.95
N ALA A 145 8.53 -1.81 -15.92
CA ALA A 145 9.94 -1.47 -15.85
C ALA A 145 10.75 -2.22 -16.92
N LEU A 146 10.63 -3.55 -17.04
CA LEU A 146 11.36 -4.31 -18.06
C LEU A 146 11.08 -3.81 -19.49
N ASP A 147 9.81 -3.47 -19.79
CA ASP A 147 9.42 -2.86 -21.06
C ASP A 147 9.99 -1.43 -21.25
N SER A 148 10.39 -0.73 -20.18
CA SER A 148 11.03 0.59 -20.23
C SER A 148 12.56 0.54 -20.44
N TRP A 149 13.21 -0.58 -20.12
CA TRP A 149 14.67 -0.75 -20.22
C TRP A 149 15.14 -1.47 -21.49
N ASP A 150 14.24 -2.07 -22.28
CA ASP A 150 14.55 -2.62 -23.60
C ASP A 150 14.66 -1.49 -24.66
N ILE A 151 15.85 -0.88 -24.75
CA ILE A 151 16.33 -0.09 -25.91
C ILE A 151 17.59 -0.73 -26.47
#